data_AF-A0A0E3WZ40-F1
#
_entry.id   AF-A0A0E3WZ40-F1
#
_cell.length_a   1.000
_cell.length_b   1.000
_cell.length_c   1.000
_cell.angle_alpha   90.00
_cell.angle_beta   90.00
_cell.angle_gamma   90.00
#
_symmetry.space_group_name_H-M   'P 1'
#
loop_
_entity.id
_entity.type
_entity.pdbx_description
1 polymer ?
#
loop_
_entity_poly.entity_id
_entity_poly.type
_entity_poly.pdbx_seq_one_letter_code
_entity_poly.pdbx_strand_id
1 'polypeptide(L)'
;MKREEVDRFKIKRRDVIWSVKLFILFAALAFVFSISVYVVAYFFSQPEATSSVVIPTAQAATSEIDAVNDAIVSTSAAATSKVDVGARYVGPIYSVFVFNTIAILVTAIGTGAITYSHRFAFREIIFRSRHPFYCRIISGLDKPSPIFLSFIRKTAARIYPEIRQYQTTEKRKDPNSIWKNCSYHGEDYRAVALMLPLIFPVLTLLLNGIIAGIVLALFLFNGILWGSQTAGLAGIFLGADFAFVYYLASISPHGIIELPVIFIATSLAYRFSRVHSEEIIRGNLFEADSYEDIKKDIKVIESVTRAYLRSGYMWKTFSIMILLLLIAAYIEIQLTPKISGYVFDMVGLLSCNLI
;
A
#
# COMPACT_ATOMS: atom_id res chain seq x y z
N MET A 1 -11.64 8.41 34.06
CA MET A 1 -10.97 8.90 32.81
C MET A 1 -10.07 7.88 32.11
N LYS A 2 -9.26 7.02 32.76
CA LYS A 2 -8.33 6.10 32.03
C LYS A 2 -8.97 4.99 31.17
N ARG A 3 -10.22 4.57 31.39
CA ARG A 3 -10.85 3.46 30.63
C ARG A 3 -11.35 3.87 29.24
N GLU A 4 -11.90 5.08 29.10
CA GLU A 4 -12.45 5.55 27.82
C GLU A 4 -11.38 5.79 26.75
N GLU A 5 -10.20 6.30 27.14
CA GLU A 5 -9.06 6.47 26.21
C GLU A 5 -8.53 5.12 25.68
N VAL A 6 -8.58 4.06 26.49
CA VAL A 6 -8.10 2.72 26.11
C VAL A 6 -9.04 2.03 25.13
N ASP A 7 -10.35 2.27 25.23
CA ASP A 7 -11.33 1.67 24.32
C ASP A 7 -11.46 2.41 22.98
N ARG A 8 -11.08 3.70 22.93
CA ARG A 8 -11.22 4.52 21.72
C ARG A 8 -10.44 3.94 20.52
N PHE A 9 -9.23 3.42 20.75
CA PHE A 9 -8.33 2.94 19.70
C PHE A 9 -8.38 1.42 19.45
N LYS A 10 -9.24 0.68 20.14
CA LYS A 10 -9.38 -0.76 19.90
C LYS A 10 -9.88 -1.04 18.49
N ILE A 11 -9.22 -1.97 17.80
CA ILE A 11 -9.59 -2.42 16.47
C ILE A 11 -10.97 -3.08 16.53
N LYS A 12 -11.84 -2.74 15.58
CA LYS A 12 -13.15 -3.37 15.40
C LYS A 12 -13.11 -4.28 14.18
N ARG A 13 -14.04 -5.25 14.13
CA ARG A 13 -14.20 -6.18 12.99
C ARG A 13 -14.29 -5.45 11.64
N ARG A 14 -15.01 -4.32 11.60
CA ARG A 14 -15.16 -3.50 10.39
C ARG A 14 -13.83 -2.94 9.87
N ASP A 15 -12.88 -2.68 10.76
CA ASP A 15 -11.57 -2.10 10.41
C ASP A 15 -10.71 -3.18 9.73
N VAL A 16 -10.77 -4.42 10.24
CA VAL A 16 -10.13 -5.60 9.62
C VAL A 16 -10.74 -5.91 8.25
N ILE A 17 -12.07 -5.91 8.16
CA ILE A 17 -12.76 -6.13 6.88
C ILE A 17 -12.36 -5.06 5.85
N TRP A 18 -12.20 -3.80 6.28
CA TRP A 18 -11.74 -2.74 5.40
C TRP A 18 -10.34 -3.02 4.84
N SER A 19 -9.39 -3.39 5.70
CA SER A 19 -8.02 -3.73 5.29
C SER A 19 -7.99 -4.90 4.30
N VAL A 20 -8.72 -5.98 4.60
CA VAL A 20 -8.78 -7.17 3.74
C VAL A 20 -9.41 -6.85 2.38
N LYS A 21 -10.54 -6.13 2.36
CA LYS A 21 -11.20 -5.74 1.10
C LYS A 21 -10.30 -4.88 0.23
N LEU A 22 -9.61 -3.92 0.83
CA LEU A 22 -8.73 -3.02 0.10
C LEU A 22 -7.51 -3.76 -0.46
N PHE A 23 -6.93 -4.68 0.32
CA PHE A 23 -5.85 -5.55 -0.15
C PHE A 23 -6.29 -6.42 -1.34
N ILE A 24 -7.43 -7.12 -1.22
CA ILE A 24 -7.97 -7.97 -2.29
C ILE A 24 -8.23 -7.14 -3.55
N LEU A 25 -8.78 -5.94 -3.41
CA LEU A 25 -9.01 -5.04 -4.53
C LEU A 25 -7.70 -4.72 -5.26
N PHE A 26 -6.64 -4.33 -4.53
CA PHE A 26 -5.36 -4.02 -5.15
C PHE A 26 -4.69 -5.25 -5.77
N ALA A 27 -4.75 -6.41 -5.10
CA ALA A 27 -4.23 -7.66 -5.63
C ALA A 27 -4.96 -8.09 -6.90
N ALA A 28 -6.30 -8.00 -6.93
CA ALA A 28 -7.10 -8.33 -8.10
C ALA A 28 -6.84 -7.37 -9.27
N LEU A 29 -6.77 -6.06 -9.02
CA LEU A 29 -6.45 -5.07 -10.05
C LEU A 29 -5.06 -5.30 -10.65
N ALA A 30 -4.05 -5.53 -9.80
CA ALA A 30 -2.70 -5.83 -10.24
C ALA A 30 -2.63 -7.14 -11.03
N PHE A 31 -3.30 -8.19 -10.54
CA PHE A 31 -3.38 -9.48 -11.24
C PHE A 31 -3.97 -9.36 -12.64
N VAL A 32 -5.15 -8.73 -12.77
CA VAL A 32 -5.83 -8.55 -14.06
C VAL A 32 -4.98 -7.72 -15.01
N PHE A 33 -4.39 -6.63 -14.51
CA PHE A 33 -3.49 -5.80 -15.31
C PHE A 33 -2.26 -6.58 -15.77
N SER A 34 -1.58 -7.29 -14.88
CA SER A 34 -0.40 -8.10 -15.19
C SER A 34 -0.69 -9.21 -16.18
N ILE A 35 -1.75 -10.00 -15.99
CA ILE A 35 -2.16 -11.03 -16.97
C ILE A 35 -2.45 -10.40 -18.33
N SER A 36 -3.14 -9.25 -18.37
CA SER A 36 -3.41 -8.56 -19.63
C SER A 36 -2.12 -8.17 -20.34
N VAL A 37 -1.15 -7.62 -19.60
CA VAL A 37 0.18 -7.27 -20.13
C VAL A 37 0.93 -8.51 -20.64
N TYR A 38 0.94 -9.61 -19.89
CA TYR A 38 1.57 -10.86 -20.31
C TYR A 38 0.97 -11.44 -21.59
N VAL A 39 -0.36 -11.46 -21.68
CA VAL A 39 -1.07 -11.97 -22.86
C VAL A 39 -0.76 -11.10 -24.08
N VAL A 40 -0.81 -9.77 -23.93
CA VAL A 40 -0.50 -8.84 -25.00
C VAL A 40 0.95 -9.01 -25.47
N ALA A 41 1.91 -9.07 -24.53
CA ALA A 41 3.31 -9.29 -24.84
C ALA A 41 3.53 -10.63 -25.58
N TYR A 42 2.87 -11.70 -25.14
CA TYR A 42 2.92 -12.98 -25.81
C TYR A 42 2.45 -12.91 -27.27
N PHE A 43 1.33 -12.25 -27.54
CA PHE A 43 0.81 -12.12 -28.91
C PHE A 43 1.71 -11.27 -29.81
N PHE A 44 2.28 -10.18 -29.30
CA PHE A 44 3.24 -9.37 -30.06
C PHE A 44 4.57 -10.08 -30.30
N SER A 45 4.95 -10.99 -29.39
CA SER A 45 6.18 -11.78 -29.53
C SER A 45 6.08 -12.94 -30.52
N GLN A 46 4.87 -13.30 -30.98
CA GLN A 46 4.72 -14.33 -32.01
C GLN A 46 5.15 -13.75 -33.37
N PRO A 47 6.20 -14.30 -34.02
CA PRO A 47 6.63 -13.79 -35.31
C PRO A 47 5.48 -13.91 -36.32
N GLU A 48 5.17 -12.80 -37.01
CA GLU A 48 4.23 -12.81 -38.13
C GLU A 48 4.62 -13.92 -39.10
N ALA A 49 3.63 -14.72 -39.50
CA ALA A 49 3.78 -15.82 -40.42
C ALA A 49 4.13 -15.32 -41.84
N THR A 50 5.36 -14.83 -42.06
CA THR A 50 5.89 -14.53 -43.39
C THR A 50 7.42 -14.67 -43.42
N SER A 51 7.86 -15.54 -44.35
CA SER A 51 9.22 -15.68 -44.90
C SER A 51 10.35 -16.28 -44.05
N SER A 52 10.44 -17.62 -44.10
CA SER A 52 11.62 -18.38 -44.56
C SER A 52 13.03 -17.97 -44.10
N VAL A 53 13.21 -17.63 -42.82
CA VAL A 53 14.49 -17.84 -42.14
C VAL A 53 14.21 -18.72 -40.93
N VAL A 54 14.80 -19.91 -40.93
CA VAL A 54 14.75 -20.88 -39.83
C VAL A 54 15.54 -20.31 -38.65
N ILE A 55 14.96 -19.35 -37.96
CA ILE A 55 15.26 -19.09 -36.56
C ILE A 55 14.23 -19.91 -35.79
N PRO A 56 14.62 -20.73 -34.79
CA PRO A 56 13.64 -21.46 -34.00
C PRO A 56 12.62 -20.45 -33.48
N THR A 57 11.36 -20.62 -33.84
CA THR A 57 10.24 -19.74 -33.45
C THR A 57 10.13 -19.58 -31.92
N ALA A 58 10.72 -20.51 -31.17
CA ALA A 58 10.89 -20.42 -29.72
C ALA A 58 11.83 -19.28 -29.27
N GLN A 59 12.85 -18.93 -30.06
CA GLN A 59 14.00 -18.12 -29.60
C GLN A 59 13.82 -16.61 -29.80
N ALA A 60 12.94 -16.19 -30.72
CA ALA A 60 12.57 -14.78 -30.90
C ALA A 60 11.43 -14.36 -29.97
N ALA A 61 10.42 -15.23 -29.80
CA ALA A 61 9.34 -15.02 -28.85
C ALA A 61 9.83 -14.99 -27.39
N THR A 62 10.88 -15.76 -27.06
CA THR A 62 11.54 -15.66 -25.76
C THR A 62 12.12 -14.27 -25.55
N SER A 63 12.71 -13.58 -26.53
CA SER A 63 13.44 -12.33 -26.26
C SER A 63 12.58 -11.16 -25.71
N GLU A 64 11.33 -10.98 -26.17
CA GLU A 64 10.42 -9.96 -25.63
C GLU A 64 9.64 -10.43 -24.41
N ILE A 65 9.29 -11.72 -24.34
CA ILE A 65 8.72 -12.33 -23.12
C ILE A 65 9.75 -12.28 -22.00
N ASP A 66 11.03 -12.50 -22.31
CA ASP A 66 12.17 -12.39 -21.41
C ASP A 66 12.34 -10.94 -20.98
N ALA A 67 12.10 -9.94 -21.83
CA ALA A 67 12.13 -8.54 -21.41
C ALA A 67 11.00 -8.18 -20.40
N VAL A 68 9.79 -8.72 -20.58
CA VAL A 68 8.68 -8.55 -19.62
C VAL A 68 8.93 -9.36 -18.35
N ASN A 69 9.45 -10.58 -18.49
CA ASN A 69 9.82 -11.44 -17.39
C ASN A 69 10.98 -10.81 -16.60
N ASP A 70 11.98 -10.25 -17.24
CA ASP A 70 13.10 -9.51 -16.64
C ASP A 70 12.64 -8.20 -16.01
N ALA A 71 11.68 -7.49 -16.61
CA ALA A 71 11.10 -6.30 -15.98
C ALA A 71 10.36 -6.66 -14.68
N ILE A 72 9.71 -7.83 -14.63
CA ILE A 72 8.93 -8.27 -13.46
C ILE A 72 9.83 -8.96 -12.43
N VAL A 73 10.75 -9.81 -12.86
CA VAL A 73 11.82 -10.39 -12.04
C VAL A 73 12.68 -9.27 -11.49
N SER A 74 13.01 -8.23 -12.24
CA SER A 74 13.72 -7.06 -11.69
C SER A 74 12.85 -6.22 -10.76
N THR A 75 11.53 -6.14 -10.95
CA THR A 75 10.63 -5.46 -10.00
C THR A 75 10.49 -6.25 -8.70
N SER A 76 10.33 -7.57 -8.79
CA SER A 76 10.32 -8.50 -7.65
C SER A 76 11.67 -8.51 -6.96
N ALA A 77 12.76 -8.60 -7.72
CA ALA A 77 14.13 -8.54 -7.24
C ALA A 77 14.47 -7.17 -6.68
N ALA A 78 13.94 -6.07 -7.20
CA ALA A 78 14.09 -4.74 -6.60
C ALA A 78 13.34 -4.67 -5.26
N ALA A 79 12.14 -5.28 -5.17
CA ALA A 79 11.39 -5.38 -3.93
C ALA A 79 12.11 -6.25 -2.88
N THR A 80 12.81 -7.31 -3.29
CA THR A 80 13.63 -8.17 -2.41
C THR A 80 15.07 -7.67 -2.25
N SER A 81 15.57 -6.78 -3.12
CA SER A 81 16.97 -6.32 -3.11
C SER A 81 17.33 -5.63 -1.80
N LYS A 82 16.35 -4.95 -1.18
CA LYS A 82 16.51 -4.37 0.15
C LYS A 82 16.83 -5.46 1.18
N VAL A 83 16.15 -6.60 1.09
CA VAL A 83 16.36 -7.76 1.94
C VAL A 83 17.69 -8.43 1.60
N ASP A 84 18.05 -8.55 0.33
CA ASP A 84 19.32 -9.15 -0.09
C ASP A 84 20.54 -8.32 0.34
N VAL A 85 20.47 -6.99 0.21
CA VAL A 85 21.51 -6.08 0.70
C VAL A 85 21.61 -6.16 2.22
N GLY A 86 20.49 -6.14 2.95
CA GLY A 86 20.49 -6.31 4.40
C GLY A 86 21.00 -7.70 4.85
N ALA A 87 20.70 -8.75 4.09
CA ALA A 87 21.10 -10.11 4.38
C ALA A 87 22.62 -10.30 4.35
N ARG A 88 23.33 -9.48 3.55
CA ARG A 88 24.81 -9.45 3.54
C ARG A 88 25.42 -8.99 4.85
N TYR A 89 24.70 -8.23 5.67
CA TYR A 89 25.21 -7.66 6.92
C TYR A 89 24.67 -8.37 8.17
N VAL A 90 23.39 -8.75 8.18
CA VAL A 90 22.73 -9.32 9.37
C VAL A 90 22.20 -10.74 9.17
N GLY A 91 22.34 -11.30 7.96
CA GLY A 91 21.78 -12.60 7.58
C GLY A 91 20.33 -12.53 7.06
N PRO A 92 19.89 -13.51 6.24
CA PRO A 92 18.59 -13.45 5.56
C PRO A 92 17.37 -13.34 6.49
N ILE A 93 17.33 -14.14 7.56
CA ILE A 93 16.20 -14.15 8.52
C ILE A 93 16.04 -12.78 9.17
N TYR A 94 17.13 -12.19 9.66
CA TYR A 94 17.11 -10.90 10.34
C TYR A 94 16.84 -9.77 9.36
N SER A 95 17.26 -9.89 8.11
CA SER A 95 16.95 -8.90 7.07
C SER A 95 15.45 -8.84 6.79
N VAL A 96 14.81 -9.98 6.49
CA VAL A 96 13.36 -10.08 6.29
C VAL A 96 12.61 -9.51 7.50
N PHE A 97 12.99 -9.98 8.71
CA PHE A 97 12.38 -9.55 9.96
C PHE A 97 12.47 -8.03 10.18
N VAL A 98 13.64 -7.42 9.96
CA VAL A 98 13.87 -5.99 10.19
C VAL A 98 13.05 -5.15 9.21
N PHE A 99 13.05 -5.49 7.91
CA PHE A 99 12.30 -4.72 6.92
C PHE A 99 10.79 -4.83 7.12
N ASN A 100 10.28 -6.03 7.46
CA ASN A 100 8.86 -6.22 7.76
C ASN A 100 8.48 -5.49 9.05
N THR A 101 9.36 -5.48 10.05
CA THR A 101 9.14 -4.71 11.29
C THR A 101 9.10 -3.21 11.04
N ILE A 102 10.01 -2.68 10.22
CA ILE A 102 10.02 -1.25 9.84
C ILE A 102 8.74 -0.91 9.08
N ALA A 103 8.31 -1.76 8.14
CA ALA A 103 7.07 -1.52 7.39
C ALA A 103 5.87 -1.40 8.34
N ILE A 104 5.70 -2.35 9.25
CA ILE A 104 4.60 -2.34 10.24
C ILE A 104 4.72 -1.18 11.22
N LEU A 105 5.93 -0.80 11.62
CA LEU A 105 6.20 0.39 12.44
C LEU A 105 5.73 1.66 11.72
N VAL A 106 6.11 1.83 10.46
CA VAL A 106 5.72 2.98 9.63
C VAL A 106 4.19 3.00 9.44
N THR A 107 3.56 1.85 9.21
CA THR A 107 2.10 1.79 9.10
C THR A 107 1.40 2.17 10.40
N ALA A 108 1.77 1.54 11.52
CA ALA A 108 1.07 1.71 12.79
C ALA A 108 1.39 3.05 13.47
N ILE A 109 2.67 3.42 13.56
CA ILE A 109 3.15 4.63 14.24
C ILE A 109 3.18 5.82 13.27
N GLY A 110 3.65 5.61 12.03
CA GLY A 110 3.79 6.67 11.04
C GLY A 110 2.46 7.36 10.72
N THR A 111 1.35 6.61 10.71
CA THR A 111 -0.01 7.18 10.57
C THR A 111 -0.37 8.18 11.67
N GLY A 112 0.12 7.97 12.90
CA GLY A 112 0.01 8.97 13.96
C GLY A 112 1.01 10.11 13.73
N ALA A 113 2.28 9.78 13.52
CA ALA A 113 3.36 10.75 13.43
C ALA A 113 3.19 11.77 12.29
N ILE A 114 2.65 11.35 11.14
CA ILE A 114 2.41 12.23 9.98
C ILE A 114 1.45 13.37 10.29
N THR A 115 0.54 13.21 11.26
CA THR A 115 -0.36 14.30 11.69
C THR A 115 0.38 15.47 12.34
N TYR A 116 1.61 15.26 12.86
CA TYR A 116 2.46 16.37 13.30
C TYR A 116 2.91 17.27 12.14
N SER A 117 2.76 16.84 10.87
CA SER A 117 2.97 17.69 9.70
C SER A 117 2.10 18.95 9.72
N HIS A 118 0.95 18.93 10.40
CA HIS A 118 0.11 20.12 10.59
C HIS A 118 0.87 21.29 11.25
N ARG A 119 1.83 21.02 12.16
CA ARG A 119 2.71 22.07 12.73
C ARG A 119 3.57 22.73 11.66
N PHE A 120 4.12 21.92 10.76
CA PHE A 120 5.00 22.39 9.70
C PHE A 120 4.20 23.19 8.68
N ALA A 121 3.03 22.67 8.25
CA ALA A 121 2.11 23.38 7.38
C ALA A 121 1.68 24.73 7.98
N PHE A 122 1.32 24.77 9.27
CA PHE A 122 0.93 26.01 9.93
C PHE A 122 2.07 27.05 10.01
N ARG A 123 3.29 26.60 10.34
CA ARG A 123 4.47 27.47 10.32
C ARG A 123 4.75 28.01 8.93
N GLU A 124 4.54 27.20 7.90
CA GLU A 124 4.70 27.59 6.51
C GLU A 124 3.68 28.65 6.09
N ILE A 125 2.40 28.52 6.49
CA ILE A 125 1.36 29.54 6.26
C ILE A 125 1.75 30.88 6.91
N ILE A 126 2.22 30.85 8.17
CA ILE A 126 2.73 32.06 8.85
C ILE A 126 3.93 32.64 8.09
N PHE A 127 4.84 31.80 7.61
CA PHE A 127 6.02 32.24 6.87
C PHE A 127 5.65 32.92 5.55
N ARG A 128 4.70 32.37 4.78
CA ARG A 128 4.16 33.00 3.57
C ARG A 128 3.63 34.41 3.84
N SER A 129 2.98 34.62 4.98
CA SER A 129 2.41 35.93 5.35
C SER A 129 3.45 37.02 5.59
N ARG A 130 4.70 36.64 5.92
CA ARG A 130 5.80 37.56 6.22
C ARG A 130 6.78 37.73 5.06
N HIS A 131 6.75 36.84 4.07
CA HIS A 131 7.73 36.80 2.99
C HIS A 131 7.04 36.78 1.60
N PRO A 132 6.77 37.96 1.01
CA PRO A 132 6.05 38.07 -0.26
C PRO A 132 6.74 37.37 -1.44
N PHE A 133 8.08 37.38 -1.47
CA PHE A 133 8.85 36.72 -2.52
C PHE A 133 8.69 35.19 -2.47
N TYR A 134 8.79 34.60 -1.28
CA TYR A 134 8.55 33.18 -1.05
C TYR A 134 7.12 32.80 -1.43
N CYS A 135 6.13 33.60 -0.99
CA CYS A 135 4.73 33.40 -1.32
C CYS A 135 4.50 33.34 -2.84
N ARG A 136 5.14 34.23 -3.62
CA ARG A 136 5.03 34.25 -5.08
C ARG A 136 5.57 32.97 -5.72
N ILE A 137 6.72 32.48 -5.26
CA ILE A 137 7.34 31.25 -5.78
C ILE A 137 6.43 30.04 -5.49
N ILE A 138 6.04 29.86 -4.22
CA ILE A 138 5.26 28.68 -3.83
C ILE A 138 3.85 28.73 -4.44
N SER A 139 3.21 29.90 -4.51
CA SER A 139 1.91 30.02 -5.20
C SER A 139 2.00 29.67 -6.68
N GLY A 140 3.18 29.87 -7.31
CA GLY A 140 3.44 29.39 -8.67
C GLY A 140 3.54 27.87 -8.75
N LEU A 141 4.23 27.23 -7.80
CA LEU A 141 4.34 25.77 -7.68
C LEU A 141 3.02 25.09 -7.30
N ASP A 142 2.14 25.81 -6.62
CA ASP A 142 0.83 25.30 -6.22
C ASP A 142 -0.22 25.38 -7.35
N LYS A 143 0.06 25.99 -8.50
CA LYS A 143 -0.90 26.10 -9.62
C LYS A 143 -1.51 24.78 -10.12
N PRO A 144 -0.81 23.62 -10.15
CA PRO A 144 -1.41 22.33 -10.48
C PRO A 144 -2.18 21.68 -9.31
N SER A 145 -2.04 22.20 -8.08
CA SER A 145 -2.70 21.64 -6.89
C SER A 145 -4.24 21.60 -6.93
N PRO A 146 -5.00 22.46 -7.65
CA PRO A 146 -6.47 22.41 -7.62
C PRO A 146 -7.06 21.11 -8.14
N ILE A 147 -6.40 20.46 -9.12
CA ILE A 147 -6.84 19.15 -9.64
C ILE A 147 -6.66 18.08 -8.56
N PHE A 148 -5.50 18.07 -7.91
CA PHE A 148 -5.17 17.14 -6.84
C PHE A 148 -6.05 17.36 -5.60
N LEU A 149 -6.26 18.60 -5.19
CA LEU A 149 -7.14 18.97 -4.07
C LEU A 149 -8.61 18.64 -4.36
N SER A 150 -9.06 18.85 -5.60
CA SER A 150 -10.40 18.42 -6.04
C SER A 150 -10.57 16.91 -5.94
N PHE A 151 -9.56 16.13 -6.35
CA PHE A 151 -9.55 14.68 -6.19
C PHE A 151 -9.60 14.27 -4.71
N ILE A 152 -8.77 14.88 -3.86
CA ILE A 152 -8.77 14.62 -2.42
C ILE A 152 -10.13 14.93 -1.82
N ARG A 153 -10.71 16.09 -2.14
CA ARG A 153 -12.02 16.50 -1.62
C ARG A 153 -13.13 15.54 -2.03
N LYS A 154 -13.17 15.13 -3.30
CA LYS A 154 -14.12 14.12 -3.79
C LYS A 154 -13.95 12.78 -3.06
N THR A 155 -12.72 12.38 -2.83
CA THR A 155 -12.38 11.12 -2.13
C THR A 155 -12.78 11.19 -0.66
N ALA A 156 -12.40 12.27 0.03
CA ALA A 156 -12.76 12.54 1.41
C ALA A 156 -14.28 12.57 1.59
N ALA A 157 -15.01 13.25 0.70
CA ALA A 157 -16.48 13.30 0.73
C ALA A 157 -17.15 11.95 0.48
N ARG A 158 -16.47 11.00 -0.18
CA ARG A 158 -16.97 9.63 -0.37
C ARG A 158 -16.74 8.76 0.86
N ILE A 159 -15.61 8.94 1.52
CA ILE A 159 -15.22 8.19 2.73
C ILE A 159 -15.96 8.74 3.96
N TYR A 160 -16.12 10.06 4.04
CA TYR A 160 -16.75 10.80 5.11
C TYR A 160 -17.88 11.67 4.51
N PRO A 161 -19.08 11.10 4.30
CA PRO A 161 -20.20 11.82 3.66
C PRO A 161 -20.67 13.05 4.45
N GLU A 162 -20.38 13.11 5.75
CA GLU A 162 -20.64 14.26 6.62
C GLU A 162 -19.94 15.56 6.14
N ILE A 163 -18.90 15.46 5.30
CA ILE A 163 -18.24 16.61 4.66
C ILE A 163 -19.16 17.29 3.62
N ARG A 164 -20.10 16.56 2.99
CA ARG A 164 -20.96 17.11 1.91
C ARG A 164 -21.89 18.23 2.35
N GLN A 165 -22.09 18.44 3.64
CA GLN A 165 -23.06 19.42 4.16
C GLN A 165 -22.59 20.88 4.09
N TYR A 166 -21.33 21.16 3.76
CA TYR A 166 -20.83 22.53 3.71
C TYR A 166 -20.61 23.00 2.25
N GLN A 167 -21.54 23.82 1.77
CA GLN A 167 -21.43 24.52 0.50
C GLN A 167 -20.46 25.71 0.63
N THR A 168 -19.26 25.55 0.08
CA THR A 168 -18.37 26.65 -0.32
C THR A 168 -19.03 27.55 -1.37
N THR A 169 -19.28 28.81 -1.02
CA THR A 169 -19.18 29.90 -2.02
C THR A 169 -18.83 31.29 -1.48
N GLU A 170 -19.02 31.60 -0.19
CA GLU A 170 -18.99 33.01 0.24
C GLU A 170 -17.67 33.54 0.85
N LYS A 171 -16.79 32.72 1.42
CA LYS A 171 -15.59 33.22 2.13
C LYS A 171 -14.36 33.51 1.27
N ARG A 172 -14.50 33.62 -0.05
CA ARG A 172 -13.37 33.57 -1.00
C ARG A 172 -12.44 34.79 -1.00
N LYS A 173 -12.76 35.87 -0.26
CA LYS A 173 -12.05 37.15 -0.36
C LYS A 173 -11.97 37.95 0.95
N ASP A 174 -11.92 37.29 2.12
CA ASP A 174 -11.64 38.05 3.34
C ASP A 174 -10.14 38.43 3.40
N PRO A 175 -9.77 39.73 3.34
CA PRO A 175 -8.38 40.17 3.42
C PRO A 175 -7.69 39.83 4.75
N ASN A 176 -8.46 39.45 5.79
CA ASN A 176 -7.96 39.04 7.09
C ASN A 176 -7.83 37.52 7.24
N SER A 177 -8.24 36.72 6.25
CA SER A 177 -8.11 35.26 6.33
C SER A 177 -6.65 34.81 6.31
N ILE A 178 -6.30 33.81 7.12
CA ILE A 178 -4.97 33.17 7.06
C ILE A 178 -4.68 32.53 5.70
N TRP A 179 -5.73 32.16 4.96
CA TRP A 179 -5.63 31.42 3.71
C TRP A 179 -5.34 32.35 2.51
N LYS A 180 -5.35 33.68 2.70
CA LYS A 180 -5.22 34.67 1.61
C LYS A 180 -3.98 34.53 0.74
N ASN A 181 -2.91 33.99 1.32
CA ASN A 181 -1.61 33.78 0.65
C ASN A 181 -1.41 32.32 0.21
N CYS A 182 -2.45 31.50 0.30
CA CYS A 182 -2.47 30.11 -0.14
C CYS A 182 -3.30 29.98 -1.42
N SER A 183 -2.94 29.00 -2.24
CA SER A 183 -3.71 28.57 -3.42
C SER A 183 -4.94 27.72 -3.06
N TYR A 184 -5.05 27.36 -1.78
CA TYR A 184 -6.05 26.47 -1.18
C TYR A 184 -6.65 27.13 0.06
N HIS A 185 -7.80 26.64 0.50
CA HIS A 185 -8.61 27.24 1.57
C HIS A 185 -8.74 26.27 2.76
N GLY A 186 -9.37 26.73 3.85
CA GLY A 186 -9.62 25.91 5.03
C GLY A 186 -10.31 24.58 4.72
N GLU A 187 -11.27 24.54 3.79
CA GLU A 187 -11.92 23.30 3.38
C GLU A 187 -10.98 22.32 2.65
N ASP A 188 -10.11 22.84 1.77
CA ASP A 188 -9.11 22.02 1.07
C ASP A 188 -8.13 21.43 2.09
N TYR A 189 -7.68 22.25 3.05
CA TYR A 189 -6.81 21.82 4.13
C TYR A 189 -7.49 20.80 5.05
N ARG A 190 -8.77 21.00 5.38
CA ARG A 190 -9.57 20.07 6.18
C ARG A 190 -9.72 18.72 5.46
N ALA A 191 -9.97 18.73 4.15
CA ALA A 191 -10.03 17.50 3.36
C ALA A 191 -8.68 16.75 3.37
N VAL A 192 -7.56 17.47 3.25
CA VAL A 192 -6.21 16.90 3.41
C VAL A 192 -6.03 16.32 4.80
N ALA A 193 -6.39 17.06 5.86
CA ALA A 193 -6.24 16.63 7.25
C ALA A 193 -7.05 15.35 7.56
N LEU A 194 -8.23 15.20 6.97
CA LEU A 194 -9.07 14.00 7.12
C LEU A 194 -8.48 12.76 6.43
N MET A 195 -7.71 12.96 5.36
CA MET A 195 -7.11 11.89 4.56
C MET A 195 -5.67 11.57 4.95
N LEU A 196 -4.97 12.52 5.58
CA LEU A 196 -3.56 12.43 5.92
C LEU A 196 -3.20 11.14 6.71
N PRO A 197 -3.98 10.71 7.73
CA PRO A 197 -3.65 9.48 8.46
C PRO A 197 -3.88 8.19 7.64
N LEU A 198 -4.63 8.25 6.53
CA LEU A 198 -4.88 7.10 5.65
C LEU A 198 -3.72 6.79 4.71
N ILE A 199 -2.74 7.70 4.55
CA ILE A 199 -1.66 7.55 3.58
C ILE A 199 -0.90 6.24 3.78
N PHE A 200 -0.40 5.98 4.99
CA PHE A 200 0.39 4.78 5.24
C PHE A 200 -0.42 3.48 5.16
N PRO A 201 -1.60 3.31 5.79
CA PRO A 201 -2.34 2.05 5.68
C PRO A 201 -2.76 1.76 4.24
N VAL A 202 -3.16 2.78 3.47
CA VAL A 202 -3.48 2.60 2.04
C VAL A 202 -2.23 2.21 1.26
N LEU A 203 -1.11 2.90 1.45
CA LEU A 203 0.15 2.61 0.74
C LEU A 203 0.68 1.20 1.07
N THR A 204 0.62 0.79 2.34
CA THR A 204 1.02 -0.55 2.77
C THR A 204 0.15 -1.61 2.11
N LEU A 205 -1.17 -1.46 2.10
CA LEU A 205 -2.07 -2.42 1.44
C LEU A 205 -1.89 -2.42 -0.08
N LEU A 206 -1.65 -1.25 -0.68
CA LEU A 206 -1.39 -1.09 -2.10
C LEU A 206 -0.13 -1.83 -2.53
N LEU A 207 1.00 -1.56 -1.89
CA LEU A 207 2.28 -2.17 -2.25
C LEU A 207 2.25 -3.69 -2.08
N ASN A 208 1.76 -4.18 -0.94
CA ASN A 208 1.65 -5.62 -0.70
C ASN A 208 0.63 -6.29 -1.63
N GLY A 209 -0.51 -5.64 -1.89
CA GLY A 209 -1.51 -6.15 -2.82
C GLY A 209 -0.99 -6.23 -4.25
N ILE A 210 -0.32 -5.18 -4.73
CA ILE A 210 0.30 -5.15 -6.06
C ILE A 210 1.32 -6.28 -6.21
N ILE A 211 2.24 -6.44 -5.25
CA ILE A 211 3.25 -7.51 -5.30
C ILE A 211 2.57 -8.88 -5.34
N ALA A 212 1.61 -9.13 -4.45
CA ALA A 212 0.89 -10.41 -4.41
C ALA A 212 0.18 -10.72 -5.74
N GLY A 213 -0.47 -9.72 -6.34
CA GLY A 213 -1.17 -9.85 -7.62
C GLY A 213 -0.23 -10.07 -8.81
N ILE A 214 0.88 -9.33 -8.88
CA ILE A 214 1.91 -9.50 -9.92
C ILE A 214 2.54 -10.89 -9.84
N VAL A 215 2.95 -11.33 -8.64
CA VAL A 215 3.59 -12.65 -8.46
C VAL A 215 2.61 -13.77 -8.81
N LEU A 216 1.34 -13.65 -8.42
CA LEU A 216 0.31 -14.63 -8.81
C LEU A 216 0.14 -14.69 -10.33
N ALA A 217 0.10 -13.53 -11.00
CA ALA A 217 0.01 -13.45 -12.46
C ALA A 217 1.21 -14.11 -13.15
N LEU A 218 2.42 -13.84 -12.66
CA LEU A 218 3.67 -14.43 -13.15
C LEU A 218 3.63 -15.97 -13.06
N PHE A 219 3.29 -16.52 -11.90
CA PHE A 219 3.22 -17.97 -11.71
C PHE A 219 2.17 -18.59 -12.64
N LEU A 220 0.95 -18.05 -12.64
CA LEU A 220 -0.14 -18.59 -13.47
C LEU A 220 0.17 -18.52 -14.96
N PHE A 221 0.72 -17.41 -15.44
CA PHE A 221 1.06 -17.25 -16.85
C PHE A 221 2.15 -18.24 -17.28
N ASN A 222 3.23 -18.37 -16.50
CA ASN A 222 4.29 -19.32 -16.80
C ASN A 222 3.82 -20.78 -16.71
N GLY A 223 2.96 -21.10 -15.75
CA GLY A 223 2.32 -22.42 -15.66
C GLY A 223 1.49 -22.75 -16.90
N ILE A 224 0.65 -21.80 -17.33
CA ILE A 224 -0.18 -21.95 -18.54
C ILE A 224 0.70 -22.16 -19.78
N LEU A 225 1.78 -21.38 -19.94
CA LEU A 225 2.69 -21.54 -21.08
C LEU A 225 3.37 -22.90 -21.08
N TRP A 226 3.93 -23.32 -19.94
CA TRP A 226 4.56 -24.62 -19.80
C TRP A 226 3.57 -25.76 -20.09
N GLY A 227 2.36 -25.68 -19.53
CA GLY A 227 1.30 -26.65 -19.78
C GLY A 227 0.89 -26.70 -21.26
N SER A 228 0.74 -25.55 -21.90
CA SER A 228 0.43 -25.47 -23.33
C SER A 228 1.52 -26.06 -24.22
N GLN A 229 2.80 -25.90 -23.85
CA GLN A 229 3.93 -26.43 -24.60
C GLN A 229 4.07 -27.95 -24.44
N THR A 230 3.71 -28.48 -23.27
CA THR A 230 3.87 -29.91 -22.95
C THR A 230 2.72 -30.78 -23.45
N ALA A 231 1.47 -30.31 -23.33
CA ALA A 231 0.28 -31.11 -23.66
C ALA A 231 -0.76 -30.36 -24.52
N GLY A 232 -0.35 -29.30 -25.22
CA GLY A 232 -1.24 -28.51 -26.08
C GLY A 232 -2.37 -27.83 -25.30
N LEU A 233 -3.53 -27.62 -25.93
CA LEU A 233 -4.68 -26.93 -25.29
C LEU A 233 -5.15 -27.61 -24.00
N ALA A 234 -5.07 -28.94 -23.90
CA ALA A 234 -5.44 -29.69 -22.71
C ALA A 234 -4.48 -29.43 -21.52
N GLY A 235 -3.21 -29.12 -21.82
CA GLY A 235 -2.20 -28.81 -20.83
C GLY A 235 -2.34 -27.43 -20.18
N ILE A 236 -3.14 -26.52 -20.74
CA ILE A 236 -3.35 -25.16 -20.17
C ILE A 236 -3.92 -25.24 -18.75
N PHE A 237 -4.95 -26.06 -18.54
CA PHE A 237 -5.59 -26.21 -17.23
C PHE A 237 -4.65 -26.89 -16.22
N LEU A 238 -3.95 -27.94 -16.64
CA LEU A 238 -2.95 -28.62 -15.81
C LEU A 238 -1.81 -27.68 -15.39
N GLY A 239 -1.31 -26.88 -16.33
CA GLY A 239 -0.27 -25.89 -16.07
C GLY A 239 -0.72 -24.77 -15.13
N ALA A 240 -1.95 -24.28 -15.30
CA ALA A 240 -2.54 -23.26 -14.42
C ALA A 240 -2.74 -23.79 -12.99
N ASP A 241 -3.32 -24.99 -12.84
CA ASP A 241 -3.54 -25.62 -11.54
C ASP A 241 -2.23 -25.88 -10.82
N PHE A 242 -1.22 -26.40 -11.54
CA PHE A 242 0.11 -26.59 -10.98
C PHE A 242 0.72 -25.29 -10.48
N ALA A 243 0.73 -24.25 -11.32
CA ALA A 243 1.28 -22.95 -10.93
C ALA A 243 0.56 -22.34 -9.73
N PHE A 244 -0.76 -22.51 -9.64
CA PHE A 244 -1.52 -22.03 -8.50
C PHE A 244 -1.16 -22.78 -7.21
N VAL A 245 -1.06 -24.11 -7.26
CA VAL A 245 -0.65 -24.93 -6.11
C VAL A 245 0.78 -24.60 -5.69
N TYR A 246 1.69 -24.44 -6.65
CA TYR A 246 3.08 -24.09 -6.40
C TYR A 246 3.23 -22.67 -5.81
N TYR A 247 2.44 -21.70 -6.29
CA TYR A 247 2.32 -20.37 -5.70
C TYR A 247 1.85 -20.44 -4.24
N LEU A 248 0.79 -21.21 -3.96
CA LEU A 248 0.29 -21.39 -2.60
C LEU A 248 1.34 -22.05 -1.71
N ALA A 249 2.06 -23.07 -2.18
CA ALA A 249 3.13 -23.72 -1.41
C ALA A 249 4.30 -22.77 -1.11
N SER A 250 4.60 -21.86 -2.04
CA SER A 250 5.72 -20.92 -1.94
C SER A 250 5.42 -19.68 -1.14
N ILE A 251 4.15 -19.37 -0.88
CA ILE A 251 3.74 -18.17 -0.14
C ILE A 251 3.03 -18.51 1.17
N SER A 252 2.18 -19.54 1.20
CA SER A 252 1.36 -19.86 2.37
C SER A 252 2.16 -20.08 3.66
N PRO A 253 3.33 -20.75 3.67
CA PRO A 253 4.01 -21.06 4.92
C PRO A 253 4.32 -19.82 5.77
N HIS A 254 4.87 -18.76 5.18
CA HIS A 254 5.11 -17.49 5.89
C HIS A 254 3.89 -16.55 5.78
N GLY A 255 3.21 -16.52 4.63
CA GLY A 255 2.06 -15.65 4.36
C GLY A 255 0.86 -15.84 5.28
N ILE A 256 0.64 -17.05 5.84
CA ILE A 256 -0.40 -17.31 6.86
C ILE A 256 -0.19 -16.45 8.11
N ILE A 257 1.05 -16.04 8.40
CA ILE A 257 1.38 -15.20 9.56
C ILE A 257 1.54 -13.74 9.15
N GLU A 258 2.23 -13.46 8.04
CA GLU A 258 2.52 -12.08 7.62
C GLU A 258 1.27 -11.30 7.21
N LEU A 259 0.35 -11.91 6.45
CA LEU A 259 -0.86 -11.23 5.99
C LEU A 259 -1.74 -10.78 7.16
N PRO A 260 -2.04 -11.63 8.18
CA PRO A 260 -2.72 -11.17 9.39
C PRO A 260 -2.01 -10.03 10.11
N VAL A 261 -0.67 -10.04 10.20
CA VAL A 261 0.08 -8.94 10.81
C VAL A 261 -0.13 -7.64 10.04
N ILE A 262 -0.02 -7.68 8.70
CA ILE A 262 -0.28 -6.52 7.83
C ILE A 262 -1.71 -6.02 8.03
N PHE A 263 -2.70 -6.91 8.08
CA PHE A 263 -4.10 -6.54 8.29
C PHE A 263 -4.35 -5.93 9.67
N ILE A 264 -3.74 -6.45 10.73
CA ILE A 264 -3.85 -5.89 12.08
C ILE A 264 -3.20 -4.51 12.15
N ALA A 265 -2.01 -4.34 11.59
CA ALA A 265 -1.31 -3.04 11.59
C ALA A 265 -2.08 -1.97 10.83
N THR A 266 -2.56 -2.32 9.64
CA THR A 266 -3.36 -1.41 8.81
C THR A 266 -4.72 -1.11 9.43
N SER A 267 -5.33 -2.08 10.13
CA SER A 267 -6.57 -1.87 10.89
C SER A 267 -6.37 -0.93 12.07
N LEU A 268 -5.22 -1.03 12.76
CA LEU A 268 -4.87 -0.13 13.86
C LEU A 268 -4.70 1.30 13.37
N ALA A 269 -3.96 1.47 12.27
CA ALA A 269 -3.77 2.75 11.60
C ALA A 269 -5.09 3.32 11.06
N TYR A 270 -5.94 2.48 10.45
CA TYR A 270 -7.26 2.89 9.98
C TYR A 270 -8.18 3.29 11.13
N ARG A 271 -8.14 2.57 12.26
CA ARG A 271 -8.90 2.92 13.47
C ARG A 271 -8.48 4.27 14.02
N PHE A 272 -7.17 4.54 14.10
CA PHE A 272 -6.66 5.86 14.44
C PHE A 272 -7.16 6.93 13.46
N SER A 273 -7.06 6.67 12.15
CA SER A 273 -7.53 7.62 11.12
C SER A 273 -9.00 7.97 11.31
N ARG A 274 -9.86 6.99 11.58
CA ARG A 274 -11.28 7.24 11.86
C ARG A 274 -11.47 8.10 13.09
N VAL A 275 -10.77 7.77 14.18
CA VAL A 275 -10.85 8.52 15.44
C VAL A 275 -10.39 9.96 15.25
N HIS A 276 -9.30 10.16 14.51
CA HIS A 276 -8.76 11.47 14.16
C HIS A 276 -9.75 12.26 13.29
N SER A 277 -10.31 11.65 12.25
CA SER A 277 -11.25 12.30 11.35
C SER A 277 -12.58 12.62 12.02
N GLU A 278 -13.08 11.74 12.91
CA GLU A 278 -14.26 12.00 13.75
C GLU A 278 -14.04 13.22 14.66
N GLU A 279 -12.82 13.45 15.17
CA GLU A 279 -12.49 14.65 15.96
C GLU A 279 -12.53 15.92 15.11
N ILE A 280 -11.97 15.89 13.90
CA ILE A 280 -12.01 17.03 12.96
C ILE A 280 -13.45 17.37 12.57
N ILE A 281 -14.27 16.36 12.32
CA ILE A 281 -15.66 16.57 11.89
C ILE A 281 -16.49 17.11 13.05
N ARG A 282 -16.46 16.45 14.22
CA ARG A 282 -17.27 16.87 15.38
C ARG A 282 -16.82 18.18 16.00
N GLY A 283 -15.52 18.46 15.97
CA GLY A 283 -14.94 19.68 16.50
C GLY A 283 -14.95 20.87 15.53
N ASN A 284 -15.44 20.68 14.29
CA ASN A 284 -15.36 21.70 13.22
C ASN A 284 -13.94 22.28 13.06
N LEU A 285 -12.94 21.41 13.22
CA LEU A 285 -11.54 21.82 13.21
C LEU A 285 -11.12 22.23 11.80
N PHE A 286 -10.25 23.23 11.73
CA PHE A 286 -9.69 23.80 10.50
C PHE A 286 -10.68 24.58 9.62
N GLU A 287 -11.84 24.96 10.15
CA GLU A 287 -12.79 25.87 9.49
C GLU A 287 -12.48 27.36 9.74
N ALA A 288 -11.64 27.66 10.72
CA ALA A 288 -11.34 29.02 11.13
C ALA A 288 -10.44 29.78 10.14
N ASP A 289 -10.59 31.11 10.14
CA ASP A 289 -9.81 32.03 9.32
C ASP A 289 -8.74 32.79 10.12
N SER A 290 -8.52 32.43 11.39
CA SER A 290 -7.57 33.08 12.29
C SER A 290 -6.39 32.15 12.68
N TYR A 291 -5.22 32.74 12.92
CA TYR A 291 -4.02 31.97 13.30
C TYR A 291 -4.17 31.30 14.66
N GLU A 292 -4.78 31.97 15.64
CA GLU A 292 -4.90 31.43 17.00
C GLU A 292 -5.91 30.27 17.06
N ASP A 293 -6.99 30.33 16.27
CA ASP A 293 -7.96 29.24 16.19
C ASP A 293 -7.34 28.00 15.54
N ILE A 294 -6.66 28.14 14.40
CA ILE A 294 -5.99 27.00 13.76
C ILE A 294 -4.89 26.41 14.65
N LYS A 295 -4.16 27.23 15.37
CA LYS A 295 -3.17 26.76 16.35
C LYS A 295 -3.82 25.99 17.50
N LYS A 296 -5.03 26.37 17.92
CA LYS A 296 -5.82 25.62 18.91
C LYS A 296 -6.28 24.28 18.32
N ASP A 297 -6.76 24.27 17.09
CA ASP A 297 -7.19 23.04 16.38
C ASP A 297 -6.04 22.04 16.26
N ILE A 298 -4.84 22.52 15.90
CA ILE A 298 -3.63 21.70 15.83
C ILE A 298 -3.32 21.07 17.19
N LYS A 299 -3.43 21.81 18.29
CA LYS A 299 -3.21 21.26 19.64
C LYS A 299 -4.21 20.16 19.99
N VAL A 300 -5.47 20.30 19.57
CA VAL A 300 -6.50 19.26 19.76
C VAL A 300 -6.10 17.99 19.02
N ILE A 301 -5.74 18.10 17.74
CA ILE A 301 -5.29 16.94 16.95
C ILE A 301 -4.04 16.28 17.52
N GLU A 302 -3.06 17.06 17.94
CA GLU A 302 -1.85 16.54 18.56
C GLU A 302 -2.11 15.81 19.87
N SER A 303 -3.14 16.21 20.62
CA SER A 303 -3.55 15.52 21.83
C SER A 303 -4.08 14.12 21.50
N VAL A 304 -4.89 13.99 20.44
CA VAL A 304 -5.40 12.70 19.94
C VAL A 304 -4.23 11.82 19.45
N THR A 305 -3.32 12.40 18.68
CA THR A 305 -2.10 11.71 18.20
C THR A 305 -1.24 11.23 19.36
N ARG A 306 -1.03 12.06 20.38
CA ARG A 306 -0.25 11.70 21.57
C ARG A 306 -0.94 10.59 22.36
N ALA A 307 -2.26 10.65 22.51
CA ALA A 307 -3.04 9.62 23.19
C ALA A 307 -2.92 8.27 22.46
N TYR A 308 -2.98 8.27 21.14
CA TYR A 308 -2.77 7.06 20.33
C TYR A 308 -1.35 6.49 20.47
N LEU A 309 -0.33 7.33 20.26
CA LEU A 309 1.08 6.91 20.30
C LEU A 309 1.55 6.45 21.68
N ARG A 310 0.90 6.93 22.75
CA ARG A 310 1.16 6.48 24.13
C ARG A 310 0.20 5.39 24.59
N SER A 311 -0.73 4.94 23.75
CA SER A 311 -1.72 3.96 24.16
C SER A 311 -1.05 2.59 24.40
N GLY A 312 -1.33 2.00 25.56
CA GLY A 312 -0.83 0.66 25.87
C GLY A 312 -1.37 -0.41 24.92
N TYR A 313 -2.57 -0.21 24.36
CA TYR A 313 -3.14 -1.12 23.36
C TYR A 313 -2.33 -1.15 22.06
N MET A 314 -1.90 0.02 21.54
CA MET A 314 -1.08 0.10 20.33
C MET A 314 0.24 -0.65 20.53
N TRP A 315 0.97 -0.33 21.61
CA TRP A 315 2.25 -0.98 21.89
C TRP A 315 2.14 -2.48 22.17
N LYS A 316 1.11 -2.93 22.90
CA LYS A 316 0.86 -4.37 23.11
C LYS A 316 0.60 -5.11 21.79
N THR A 317 -0.24 -4.53 20.93
CA THR A 317 -0.54 -5.11 19.61
C THR A 317 0.72 -5.11 18.74
N PHE A 318 1.51 -4.03 18.77
CA PHE A 318 2.77 -3.92 18.05
C PHE A 318 3.81 -4.95 18.49
N SER A 319 3.97 -5.19 19.80
CA SER A 319 4.87 -6.23 20.31
C SER A 319 4.46 -7.63 19.85
N ILE A 320 3.16 -7.94 19.80
CA ILE A 320 2.65 -9.22 19.28
C ILE A 320 2.97 -9.33 17.77
N MET A 321 2.76 -8.26 17.01
CA MET A 321 3.09 -8.23 15.58
C MET A 321 4.57 -8.49 15.32
N ILE A 322 5.48 -7.87 16.09
CA ILE A 322 6.92 -8.13 15.99
C ILE A 322 7.23 -9.61 16.20
N LEU A 323 6.68 -10.22 17.26
CA LEU A 323 6.91 -11.64 17.54
C LEU A 323 6.44 -12.52 16.37
N LEU A 324 5.26 -12.23 15.83
CA LEU A 324 4.71 -12.95 14.68
C LEU A 324 5.57 -12.78 13.43
N LEU A 325 6.10 -11.58 13.16
CA LEU A 325 7.00 -11.35 12.03
C LEU A 325 8.32 -12.10 12.17
N LEU A 326 8.84 -12.24 13.39
CA LEU A 326 10.05 -13.03 13.62
C LEU A 326 9.81 -14.52 13.30
N ILE A 327 8.65 -15.05 13.72
CA ILE A 327 8.23 -16.41 13.40
C ILE A 327 8.05 -16.56 11.88
N ALA A 328 7.41 -15.59 11.23
CA ALA A 328 7.21 -15.60 9.79
C ALA A 328 8.53 -15.60 9.02
N ALA A 329 9.49 -14.73 9.38
CA ALA A 329 10.81 -14.69 8.76
C ALA A 329 11.59 -16.00 8.96
N TYR A 330 11.45 -16.64 10.11
CA TYR A 330 12.03 -17.97 10.33
C TYR A 330 11.40 -19.02 9.37
N ILE A 331 10.08 -19.02 9.24
CA ILE A 331 9.37 -19.93 8.33
C ILE A 331 9.74 -19.64 6.86
N GLU A 332 9.84 -18.38 6.47
CA GLU A 332 10.19 -17.95 5.12
C GLU A 332 11.55 -18.50 4.70
N ILE A 333 12.57 -18.39 5.55
CA ILE A 333 13.93 -18.80 5.18
C ILE A 333 14.17 -20.31 5.38
N GLN A 334 13.61 -20.92 6.43
CA GLN A 334 13.98 -22.29 6.82
C GLN A 334 13.00 -23.36 6.34
N LEU A 335 11.72 -23.02 6.20
CA LEU A 335 10.65 -23.99 5.96
C LEU A 335 10.04 -23.84 4.58
N THR A 336 9.79 -22.61 4.13
CA THR A 336 9.17 -22.33 2.82
C THR A 336 9.93 -22.99 1.66
N PRO A 337 11.27 -22.91 1.56
CA PRO A 337 11.99 -23.52 0.45
C PRO A 337 11.90 -25.05 0.46
N LYS A 338 11.86 -25.67 1.65
CA LYS A 338 11.72 -27.12 1.80
C LYS A 338 10.32 -27.57 1.35
N ILE A 339 9.29 -26.85 1.77
CA ILE A 339 7.89 -27.15 1.40
C ILE A 339 7.69 -26.96 -0.10
N SER A 340 8.16 -25.86 -0.69
CA SER A 340 8.12 -25.63 -2.14
C SER A 340 8.88 -26.71 -2.90
N GLY A 341 10.06 -27.12 -2.42
CA GLY A 341 10.84 -28.21 -3.00
C GLY A 341 10.06 -29.52 -3.03
N TYR A 342 9.45 -29.93 -1.90
CA TYR A 342 8.62 -31.13 -1.86
C TYR A 342 7.44 -31.08 -2.82
N VAL A 343 6.77 -29.93 -2.94
CA VAL A 343 5.63 -29.77 -3.87
C VAL A 343 6.11 -29.82 -5.32
N PHE A 344 7.24 -29.19 -5.64
CA PHE A 344 7.86 -29.28 -6.96
C PHE A 344 8.20 -30.74 -7.31
N ASP A 345 8.85 -31.46 -6.40
CA ASP A 345 9.24 -32.86 -6.61
C ASP A 345 8.01 -33.77 -6.74
N MET A 346 6.99 -33.60 -5.89
CA MET A 346 5.77 -34.41 -5.94
C MET A 346 5.01 -34.19 -7.25
N VAL A 347 4.90 -32.95 -7.71
CA VAL A 347 4.18 -32.66 -8.95
C VAL A 347 5.03 -33.02 -10.18
N GLY A 348 6.35 -32.85 -10.12
CA GLY A 348 7.26 -33.37 -11.15
C GLY A 348 7.12 -34.88 -11.34
N LEU A 349 7.05 -35.64 -10.23
CA LEU A 349 6.79 -37.08 -10.25
C LEU A 349 5.41 -37.45 -10.81
N LEU A 350 4.37 -36.66 -10.52
CA LEU A 350 3.03 -36.88 -11.08
C LEU A 350 2.99 -36.56 -12.59
N SER A 351 3.70 -35.53 -13.02
CA SER A 351 3.76 -35.10 -14.43
C SER A 351 4.51 -36.13 -15.30
N CYS A 352 5.59 -36.71 -14.80
CA CYS A 352 6.34 -37.78 -15.48
C CYS A 352 5.60 -39.12 -15.57
N ASN A 353 4.52 -39.33 -14.79
CA ASN A 353 3.69 -40.54 -14.86
C ASN A 353 2.40 -40.36 -15.69
N LEU A 354 2.10 -39.12 -16.10
CA LEU A 354 0.93 -38.75 -16.91
C LEU A 354 1.28 -38.54 -18.40
N ILE A 355 2.57 -38.37 -18.71
CA ILE A 355 3.18 -38.39 -20.05
C ILE A 355 3.77 -39.80 -20.27
#